data_AF-A0A0G0UUU4-F1
#
_entry.id   AF-A0A0G0UUU4-F1
#
_cell.length_a   1.000
_cell.length_b   1.000
_cell.length_c   1.000
_cell.angle_alpha   90.00
_cell.angle_beta   90.00
_cell.angle_gamma   90.00
#
_symmetry.space_group_name_H-M   'P 1'
#
loop_
_entity.id
_entity.type
_entity.pdbx_description
1 polymer ?
#
loop_
_entity_poly.entity_id
_entity_poly.type
_entity_poly.pdbx_seq_one_letter_code
_entity_poly.pdbx_strand_id
1 'polypeptide(L)'
;MPQEILGVAVAEPAPNDLERAEEEEKRITGEVIATRNDLYHLPGKMAEVHDRIQGIIQKLEKKYPDFQEIYLFHVISGSTTDRQKCASFDFPGNDSIVKILEDLVREYQAE
;
A
#
# COMPACT_ATOMS: atom_id res chain seq x y z
N MET A 1 37.13 -26.71 -24.14
CA MET A 1 36.26 -25.67 -24.71
C MET A 1 35.48 -25.08 -23.55
N PRO A 2 35.77 -23.85 -23.09
CA PRO A 2 35.05 -23.25 -21.97
C PRO A 2 33.66 -22.78 -22.42
N GLN A 3 32.66 -22.99 -21.56
CA GLN A 3 31.27 -22.57 -21.75
C GLN A 3 31.12 -21.12 -21.27
N GLU A 4 30.64 -20.25 -22.16
CA GLU A 4 30.33 -18.86 -21.82
C GLU A 4 29.01 -18.79 -21.05
N ILE A 5 29.06 -18.23 -19.84
CA ILE A 5 27.89 -17.93 -19.02
C ILE A 5 27.28 -16.65 -19.60
N LEU A 6 26.15 -16.75 -20.31
CA LEU A 6 25.37 -15.58 -20.73
C LEU A 6 24.81 -14.91 -19.47
N GLY A 7 25.45 -13.82 -19.06
CA GLY A 7 24.90 -12.92 -18.04
C GLY A 7 23.61 -12.28 -18.58
N VAL A 8 22.50 -12.53 -17.88
CA VAL A 8 21.26 -11.76 -18.07
C VAL A 8 21.57 -10.32 -17.69
N ALA A 9 21.73 -9.45 -18.69
CA ALA A 9 21.78 -8.01 -18.49
C ALA A 9 20.36 -7.56 -18.08
N VAL A 10 20.14 -7.39 -16.78
CA VAL A 10 19.01 -6.63 -16.29
C VAL A 10 19.30 -5.18 -16.64
N ALA A 11 18.65 -4.66 -17.69
CA ALA A 11 18.76 -3.26 -18.06
C ALA A 11 18.25 -2.41 -16.90
N GLU A 12 19.10 -1.53 -16.37
CA GLU A 12 18.70 -0.56 -15.36
C GLU A 12 17.60 0.35 -15.96
N PRO A 13 16.52 0.64 -15.20
CA PRO A 13 15.44 1.48 -15.69
C PRO A 13 15.96 2.87 -16.04
N ALA A 14 15.44 3.47 -17.13
CA ALA A 14 15.82 4.81 -17.52
C ALA A 14 15.45 5.81 -16.39
N PRO A 15 16.22 6.87 -16.18
CA PRO A 15 15.98 7.84 -15.08
C PRO A 15 14.56 8.44 -15.11
N ASN A 16 13.99 8.60 -16.30
CA ASN A 16 12.64 9.12 -16.50
C ASN A 16 11.53 8.13 -16.07
N ASP A 17 11.82 6.83 -15.99
CA ASP A 17 10.87 5.81 -15.52
C ASP A 17 10.86 5.73 -13.98
N LEU A 18 12.00 6.01 -13.34
CA LEU A 18 12.10 6.07 -11.88
C LEU A 18 11.37 7.29 -11.31
N GLU A 19 11.59 8.49 -11.87
CA GLU A 19 10.88 9.70 -11.43
C GLU A 19 9.36 9.54 -11.56
N ARG A 20 8.89 8.95 -12.66
CA ARG A 20 7.45 8.68 -12.86
C ARG A 20 6.88 7.68 -11.86
N ALA A 21 7.66 6.66 -11.49
CA ALA A 21 7.24 5.69 -10.48
C ALA A 21 7.15 6.34 -9.09
N GLU A 22 8.12 7.20 -8.72
CA GLU A 22 8.09 7.94 -7.46
C GLU A 22 6.93 8.93 -7.39
N GLU A 23 6.63 9.65 -8.48
CA GLU A 23 5.47 10.53 -8.57
C GLU A 23 4.14 9.76 -8.40
N GLU A 24 4.04 8.59 -9.02
CA GLU A 24 2.88 7.71 -8.92
C GLU A 24 2.71 7.19 -7.48
N GLU A 25 3.77 6.69 -6.86
CA GLU A 25 3.74 6.23 -5.46
C GLU A 25 3.32 7.36 -4.51
N LYS A 26 3.82 8.58 -4.73
CA LYS A 26 3.43 9.76 -3.95
C LYS A 26 1.95 10.10 -4.13
N ARG A 27 1.44 10.04 -5.37
CA ARG A 27 0.01 10.25 -5.66
C ARG A 27 -0.85 9.23 -4.91
N ILE A 28 -0.55 7.94 -5.07
CA ILE A 28 -1.30 6.86 -4.42
C ILE A 28 -1.26 7.01 -2.89
N THR A 29 -0.11 7.34 -2.33
CA THR A 29 0.03 7.58 -0.89
C THR A 29 -0.88 8.71 -0.41
N GLY A 30 -0.93 9.82 -1.16
CA GLY A 30 -1.82 10.93 -0.88
C GLY A 30 -3.30 10.53 -0.93
N GLU A 31 -3.69 9.76 -1.94
CA GLU A 31 -5.05 9.23 -2.09
C GLU A 31 -5.43 8.30 -0.93
N VAL A 32 -4.58 7.34 -0.58
CA VAL A 32 -4.79 6.43 0.56
C VAL A 32 -5.02 7.20 1.86
N ILE A 33 -4.20 8.22 2.15
CA ILE A 33 -4.33 9.05 3.35
C ILE A 33 -5.65 9.83 3.32
N ALA A 34 -5.97 10.46 2.19
CA ALA A 34 -7.20 11.23 2.02
C ALA A 34 -8.42 10.34 2.22
N THR A 35 -8.50 9.22 1.50
CA THR A 35 -9.62 8.27 1.59
C THR A 35 -9.78 7.70 3.00
N ARG A 36 -8.69 7.30 3.66
CA ARG A 36 -8.72 6.84 5.05
C ARG A 36 -9.29 7.92 5.97
N ASN A 37 -8.82 9.16 5.81
CA ASN A 37 -9.31 10.28 6.62
C ASN A 37 -10.79 10.58 6.33
N ASP A 38 -11.23 10.55 5.08
CA ASP A 38 -12.63 10.76 4.71
C ASP A 38 -13.55 9.73 5.37
N LEU A 39 -13.15 8.45 5.35
CA LEU A 39 -13.86 7.38 6.07
C LEU A 39 -13.96 7.67 7.58
N TYR A 40 -12.87 8.14 8.20
CA TYR A 40 -12.88 8.48 9.63
C TYR A 40 -13.80 9.66 9.98
N HIS A 41 -14.04 10.58 9.05
CA HIS A 41 -14.90 11.75 9.26
C HIS A 41 -16.37 11.51 8.92
N LEU A 42 -16.75 10.28 8.55
CA LEU A 42 -18.15 9.91 8.36
C LEU A 42 -18.96 10.12 9.65
N PRO A 43 -20.08 10.89 9.62
CA PRO A 43 -20.85 11.22 10.81
C PRO A 43 -21.34 9.98 11.57
N GLY A 44 -20.91 9.83 12.83
CA GLY A 44 -21.32 8.72 13.70
C GLY A 44 -20.69 7.36 13.38
N LYS A 45 -19.79 7.27 12.40
CA LYS A 45 -19.17 6.01 11.94
C LYS A 45 -17.69 5.87 12.28
N MET A 46 -17.06 6.90 12.84
CA MET A 46 -15.61 6.93 13.14
C MET A 46 -15.09 5.68 13.88
N ALA A 47 -15.77 5.26 14.95
CA ALA A 47 -15.34 4.09 15.74
C ALA A 47 -15.48 2.78 14.95
N GLU A 48 -16.57 2.64 14.19
CA GLU A 48 -16.82 1.47 13.35
C GLU A 48 -15.76 1.34 12.24
N VAL A 49 -15.46 2.46 11.57
CA VAL A 49 -14.40 2.56 10.56
C VAL A 49 -13.04 2.24 11.17
N HIS A 50 -12.76 2.75 12.38
CA HIS A 50 -11.52 2.45 13.09
C HIS A 50 -11.36 0.95 13.33
N ASP A 51 -12.39 0.31 13.90
CA ASP A 51 -12.39 -1.11 14.21
C ASP A 51 -12.25 -1.96 12.93
N ARG A 52 -12.88 -1.51 11.85
CA ARG A 52 -12.80 -2.17 10.54
C ARG A 52 -11.38 -2.12 9.97
N ILE A 53 -10.74 -0.95 9.98
CA ILE A 53 -9.36 -0.76 9.51
C ILE A 53 -8.39 -1.55 10.41
N GLN A 54 -8.58 -1.54 11.73
CA GLN A 54 -7.78 -2.37 12.64
C GLN A 54 -7.94 -3.86 12.35
N GLY A 55 -9.17 -4.32 12.09
CA GLY A 55 -9.42 -5.70 11.71
C GLY A 55 -8.74 -6.10 10.40
N ILE A 56 -8.61 -5.18 9.44
CA ILE A 56 -7.84 -5.38 8.21
C ILE A 56 -6.35 -5.50 8.51
N ILE A 57 -5.80 -4.56 9.28
CA ILE A 57 -4.38 -4.55 9.69
C ILE A 57 -4.01 -5.88 10.33
N GLN A 58 -4.78 -6.34 11.32
CA GLN A 58 -4.53 -7.62 11.99
C GLN A 58 -4.61 -8.85 11.06
N LYS A 59 -5.46 -8.81 10.02
CA LYS A 59 -5.52 -9.89 9.02
C LYS A 59 -4.28 -9.90 8.14
N LEU A 60 -3.82 -8.72 7.72
CA LEU A 60 -2.61 -8.57 6.91
C LEU A 60 -1.36 -9.01 7.69
N GLU A 61 -1.22 -8.59 8.96
CA GLU A 61 -0.13 -9.01 9.85
C GLU A 61 -0.05 -10.53 10.00
N LYS A 62 -1.20 -11.22 10.11
CA LYS A 62 -1.24 -12.68 10.22
C LYS A 62 -0.91 -13.40 8.91
N LYS A 63 -1.24 -12.78 7.78
CA LYS A 63 -1.10 -13.39 6.45
C LYS A 63 0.28 -13.18 5.84
N TYR A 64 0.89 -12.03 6.10
CA TYR A 64 2.17 -11.61 5.52
C TYR A 64 3.18 -11.44 6.65
N PRO A 65 4.13 -12.37 6.85
CA PRO A 65 5.13 -12.23 7.92
C PRO A 65 6.07 -11.03 7.71
N ASP A 66 6.18 -10.56 6.47
CA ASP A 66 6.96 -9.42 5.99
C ASP A 66 6.14 -8.12 5.90
N PHE A 67 4.96 -8.04 6.53
CA PHE A 67 4.08 -6.87 6.46
C PHE A 67 4.78 -5.54 6.82
N GLN A 68 5.81 -5.59 7.68
CA GLN A 68 6.60 -4.43 8.09
C GLN A 68 7.45 -3.85 6.95
N GLU A 69 7.72 -4.62 5.90
CA GLU A 69 8.46 -4.18 4.72
C GLU A 69 7.54 -3.59 3.63
N ILE A 70 6.23 -3.47 3.89
CA ILE A 70 5.23 -2.96 2.94
C ILE A 70 4.86 -1.52 3.30
N TYR A 71 5.08 -0.59 2.38
CA TYR A 71 4.94 0.83 2.67
C TYR A 71 3.49 1.25 3.00
N LEU A 72 2.52 0.87 2.17
CA LEU A 72 1.12 1.25 2.38
C LEU A 72 0.51 0.63 3.66
N PHE A 73 1.10 -0.44 4.20
CA PHE A 73 0.74 -0.95 5.54
C PHE A 73 1.01 0.11 6.63
N HIS A 74 2.16 0.76 6.58
CA HIS A 74 2.50 1.84 7.52
C HIS A 74 1.59 3.04 7.33
N VAL A 75 1.30 3.38 6.06
CA VAL A 75 0.40 4.49 5.73
C VAL A 75 -1.00 4.25 6.31
N ILE A 76 -1.62 3.09 6.07
CA ILE A 76 -2.98 2.82 6.56
C ILE A 76 -3.04 2.70 8.10
N SER A 77 -2.00 2.15 8.73
CA SER A 77 -1.90 2.04 10.20
C SER A 77 -1.60 3.38 10.89
N GLY A 78 -1.26 4.42 10.14
CA GLY A 78 -0.91 5.74 10.70
C GLY A 78 0.53 5.83 11.21
N SER A 79 1.39 4.89 10.83
CA SER A 79 2.82 4.90 11.12
C SER A 79 3.58 5.88 10.21
N THR A 80 4.66 6.48 10.72
CA THR A 80 5.52 7.43 9.99
C THR A 80 6.81 6.75 9.53
N THR A 81 6.68 5.75 8.65
CA THR A 81 7.84 5.04 8.07
C THR A 81 8.36 5.73 6.81
N ASP A 82 9.67 5.60 6.55
CA ASP A 82 10.28 6.08 5.31
C ASP A 82 10.09 5.06 4.18
N ARG A 83 9.66 5.51 2.99
CA ARG A 83 9.46 4.64 1.82
C ARG A 83 10.68 3.79 1.48
N GLN A 84 11.89 4.34 1.66
CA GLN A 84 13.17 3.66 1.39
C GLN A 84 13.47 2.47 2.31
N LYS A 85 12.77 2.35 3.45
CA LYS A 85 12.92 1.21 4.38
C LYS A 85 12.01 0.03 4.02
N CYS A 86 11.11 0.21 3.06
CA CYS A 86 10.14 -0.80 2.63
C CYS A 86 10.61 -1.46 1.33
N ALA A 87 10.61 -2.79 1.31
CA ALA A 87 10.92 -3.58 0.12
C ALA A 87 9.80 -3.49 -0.93
N SER A 88 8.54 -3.34 -0.50
CA SER A 88 7.37 -3.28 -1.37
C SER A 88 6.52 -2.05 -1.08
N PHE A 89 5.87 -1.52 -2.13
CA PHE A 89 4.97 -0.38 -1.99
C PHE A 89 3.61 -0.81 -1.40
N ASP A 90 3.00 -1.87 -1.94
CA ASP A 90 1.68 -2.36 -1.57
C ASP A 90 1.63 -3.90 -1.50
N PHE A 91 0.58 -4.45 -0.90
CA PHE A 91 0.27 -5.87 -0.95
C PHE A 91 -0.26 -6.29 -2.33
N PRO A 92 -0.03 -7.55 -2.75
CA PRO A 92 -0.49 -8.03 -4.05
C PRO A 92 -2.01 -8.32 -4.07
N GLY A 93 -2.58 -8.28 -5.27
CA GLY A 93 -3.90 -8.87 -5.54
C GLY A 93 -5.05 -8.13 -4.85
N ASN A 94 -5.84 -8.86 -4.05
CA ASN A 94 -7.00 -8.31 -3.32
C ASN A 94 -6.61 -7.79 -1.93
N ASP A 95 -5.38 -8.00 -1.50
CA ASP A 95 -4.87 -7.52 -0.22
C ASP A 95 -4.28 -6.11 -0.32
N SER A 96 -4.21 -5.56 -1.54
CA SER A 96 -3.80 -4.18 -1.82
C SER A 96 -4.57 -3.19 -0.95
N ILE A 97 -3.85 -2.30 -0.28
CA ILE A 97 -4.44 -1.28 0.59
C ILE A 97 -5.36 -0.36 -0.22
N VAL A 98 -4.97 -0.02 -1.45
CA VAL A 98 -5.78 0.79 -2.36
C VAL A 98 -7.13 0.14 -2.58
N LYS A 99 -7.16 -1.13 -2.99
CA LYS A 99 -8.41 -1.85 -3.23
C LYS A 99 -9.25 -2.01 -1.98
N ILE A 100 -8.62 -2.31 -0.85
CA ILE A 100 -9.34 -2.47 0.42
C ILE A 100 -10.04 -1.16 0.80
N LEU A 101 -9.38 -0.01 0.64
CA LEU A 101 -10.00 1.28 0.90
C LEU A 101 -11.11 1.62 -0.12
N GLU A 102 -10.91 1.33 -1.40
CA GLU A 102 -11.96 1.48 -2.42
C GLU A 102 -13.22 0.66 -2.07
N ASP A 103 -13.03 -0.59 -1.64
CA ASP A 103 -14.14 -1.47 -1.27
C ASP A 103 -14.84 -0.97 0.01
N LEU A 104 -14.09 -0.48 1.00
CA LEU A 104 -14.67 0.15 2.20
C LEU A 104 -15.49 1.40 1.85
N VAL A 105 -14.98 2.26 0.98
CA VAL A 105 -15.73 3.44 0.51
C VAL A 105 -17.04 3.03 -0.14
N ARG A 106 -17.03 2.00 -0.99
CA ARG A 106 -18.25 1.48 -1.61
C ARG A 106 -19.23 0.92 -0.58
N GLU A 107 -18.73 0.22 0.45
CA GLU A 107 -19.53 -0.31 1.56
C GLU A 107 -20.27 0.84 2.27
N TYR A 108 -19.57 1.92 2.63
CA TYR A 108 -20.12 3.06 3.35
C TYR A 108 -20.91 4.07 2.50
N GLN A 109 -20.76 4.06 1.17
CA GLN A 109 -21.59 4.86 0.25
C GLN A 109 -22.89 4.17 -0.15
N ALA A 110 -22.99 2.86 0.08
CA ALA A 110 -24.20 2.07 -0.19
C ALA A 110 -25.20 2.06 0.99
N GLU A 111 -24.78 2.54 2.17
CA GLU A 111 -25.60 2.75 3.38
C GLU A 111 -26.31 4.11 3.37
#